data_AF-A0A067LUV9-F1
#
_entry.id   AF-A0A067LUV9-F1
#
_cell.length_a   1.000
_cell.length_b   1.000
_cell.length_c   1.000
_cell.angle_alpha   90.00
_cell.angle_beta   90.00
_cell.angle_gamma   90.00
#
_symmetry.space_group_name_H-M   'P 1'
#
loop_
_entity.id
_entity.type
_entity.pdbx_description
1 polymer ?
#
loop_
_entity_poly.entity_id
_entity_poly.type
_entity_poly.pdbx_seq_one_letter_code
_entity_poly.pdbx_strand_id
1 'polypeptide(L)'
;VFHAYGHQWPCQLVYHPRKRVGFGFTDGEGCERAWGELYPLIPSLRVAGHHRRLFTLDAQLLHLNIKSMYRLAIWLARRMRTCQKRLIEASQGVNECRVDVGTLRREWLAQLTAQTEDAPRQSKHLADRALAEIILERAWVKEAESGIKDLAIQIVKLEESGEDATNLESELAKMRTALVQTKGRLITMEKAVGVEGRSKLKTLMGNPYLQARMNARALKARIRAKLVEHKFERTKLERVYRRQVLQEKEHAQTKALIHRRQGGIAALILKYNKLVDEMTALRRARKAPAKSVLPHKLDSKKVFRLDVNDGLWEEDPGLGDEDFQNLPRWMTDDNVRKGILFLLQRDRCLEE
;
A
#
# COMPACT_ATOMS: atom_id res chain seq x y z
N VAL A 1 -3.07 -18.46 -3.36
CA VAL A 1 -4.29 -17.65 -3.24
C VAL A 1 -4.48 -16.93 -4.55
N PHE A 2 -5.29 -17.52 -5.42
CA PHE A 2 -5.52 -16.99 -6.76
C PHE A 2 -6.43 -15.76 -6.67
N HIS A 3 -6.34 -14.84 -7.63
CA HIS A 3 -7.12 -13.60 -7.74
C HIS A 3 -6.88 -12.50 -6.68
N ALA A 4 -6.25 -12.83 -5.55
CA ALA A 4 -5.57 -11.91 -4.63
C ALA A 4 -4.94 -10.73 -5.38
N TYR A 5 -3.79 -11.03 -5.98
CA TYR A 5 -2.82 -10.13 -6.60
C TYR A 5 -3.30 -9.41 -7.87
N GLY A 6 -4.58 -9.61 -8.24
CA GLY A 6 -5.27 -9.03 -9.38
C GLY A 6 -5.53 -7.51 -9.27
N HIS A 7 -5.45 -7.00 -8.05
CA HIS A 7 -6.01 -5.71 -7.69
C HIS A 7 -5.02 -4.85 -6.92
N GLN A 8 -5.35 -3.56 -6.78
CA GLN A 8 -4.57 -2.60 -6.00
C GLN A 8 -4.35 -3.09 -4.57
N TRP A 9 -3.32 -2.56 -3.90
CA TRP A 9 -2.97 -2.94 -2.53
C TRP A 9 -4.16 -2.90 -1.54
N PRO A 10 -5.02 -1.87 -1.54
CA PRO A 10 -6.22 -1.87 -0.69
C PRO A 10 -7.12 -3.08 -0.92
N CYS A 11 -7.28 -3.51 -2.18
CA CYS A 11 -8.07 -4.69 -2.51
C CYS A 11 -7.43 -5.99 -1.98
N GLN A 12 -6.09 -6.07 -1.87
CA GLN A 12 -5.42 -7.21 -1.23
C GLN A 12 -5.79 -7.30 0.26
N LEU A 13 -5.87 -6.16 0.93
CA LEU A 13 -6.18 -6.12 2.34
C LEU A 13 -7.63 -6.54 2.61
N VAL A 14 -8.55 -6.09 1.74
CA VAL A 14 -9.99 -6.31 1.90
C VAL A 14 -10.44 -7.69 1.39
N TYR A 15 -9.94 -8.13 0.23
CA TYR A 15 -10.49 -9.29 -0.49
C TYR A 15 -9.62 -10.54 -0.45
N HIS A 16 -8.42 -10.48 0.12
CA HIS A 16 -7.55 -11.66 0.15
C HIS A 16 -8.11 -12.74 1.10
N PRO A 17 -8.34 -13.99 0.63
CA PRO A 17 -8.86 -15.10 1.45
C PRO A 17 -8.12 -15.39 2.76
N ARG A 18 -6.82 -15.05 2.87
CA ARG A 18 -6.07 -15.20 4.14
C ARG A 18 -6.26 -14.06 5.13
N LYS A 19 -6.87 -12.95 4.72
CA LYS A 19 -7.08 -11.74 5.54
C LYS A 19 -8.56 -11.53 5.85
N ARG A 20 -9.45 -11.93 4.93
CA ARG A 20 -10.90 -11.86 5.09
C ARG A 20 -11.47 -13.07 5.82
N VAL A 21 -12.30 -12.80 6.83
CA VAL A 21 -12.99 -13.80 7.66
C VAL A 21 -13.89 -14.69 6.79
N GLY A 22 -13.97 -15.98 7.14
CA GLY A 22 -14.88 -16.96 6.53
C GLY A 22 -14.31 -17.74 5.35
N PHE A 23 -13.04 -17.53 5.01
CA PHE A 23 -12.36 -18.27 3.93
C PHE A 23 -11.46 -19.39 4.45
N GLY A 24 -11.08 -19.39 5.73
CA GLY A 24 -10.11 -20.34 6.29
C GLY A 24 -8.84 -20.44 5.44
N PHE A 25 -8.47 -21.67 5.07
CA PHE A 25 -7.33 -21.98 4.22
C PHE A 25 -7.66 -22.25 2.75
N THR A 26 -8.89 -21.98 2.29
CA THR A 26 -9.23 -22.15 0.88
C THR A 26 -8.31 -21.34 -0.03
N ASP A 27 -7.94 -21.91 -1.17
CA ASP A 27 -7.15 -21.25 -2.21
C ASP A 27 -8.03 -20.47 -3.21
N GLY A 28 -9.35 -20.68 -3.11
CA GLY A 28 -10.35 -20.13 -4.01
C GLY A 28 -10.43 -20.86 -5.35
N GLU A 29 -9.71 -21.98 -5.54
CA GLU A 29 -9.53 -22.63 -6.85
C GLU A 29 -10.55 -23.76 -7.11
N GLY A 30 -11.62 -23.85 -6.31
CA GLY A 30 -12.62 -24.92 -6.42
C GLY A 30 -13.27 -24.97 -7.80
N CYS A 31 -13.73 -23.81 -8.29
CA CYS A 31 -14.37 -23.68 -9.59
C CYS A 31 -13.40 -23.94 -10.74
N GLU A 32 -12.15 -23.48 -10.64
CA GLU A 32 -11.12 -23.67 -11.65
C GLU A 32 -10.68 -25.13 -11.76
N ARG A 33 -10.62 -25.86 -10.63
CA ARG A 33 -10.38 -27.31 -10.63
C ARG A 33 -11.50 -28.05 -11.34
N ALA A 34 -12.76 -27.74 -11.02
CA ALA A 34 -13.91 -28.34 -11.71
C ALA A 34 -13.92 -28.00 -13.21
N TRP A 35 -13.67 -26.73 -13.56
CA TRP A 35 -13.55 -26.30 -14.94
C TRP A 35 -12.42 -27.02 -15.68
N GLY A 36 -11.27 -27.24 -15.03
CA GLY A 36 -10.14 -27.97 -15.61
C GLY A 36 -10.49 -29.41 -16.01
N GLU A 37 -11.34 -30.08 -15.25
CA GLU A 37 -11.82 -31.45 -15.53
C GLU A 37 -12.92 -31.47 -16.63
N LEU A 38 -13.64 -30.36 -16.81
CA LEU A 38 -14.67 -30.22 -17.86
C LEU A 38 -14.13 -29.67 -19.19
N TYR A 39 -13.05 -28.89 -19.13
CA TYR A 39 -12.44 -28.20 -20.27
C TYR A 39 -12.13 -29.13 -21.47
N PRO A 40 -11.58 -30.35 -21.28
CA PRO A 40 -11.30 -31.27 -22.39
C PRO A 40 -12.54 -31.71 -23.18
N LEU A 41 -13.74 -31.57 -22.60
CA LEU A 41 -14.99 -31.93 -23.28
C LEU A 41 -15.46 -30.87 -24.27
N ILE A 42 -14.94 -29.64 -24.20
CA ILE A 42 -15.42 -28.52 -25.03
C ILE A 42 -15.38 -28.83 -26.54
N PRO A 43 -14.29 -29.38 -27.13
CA PRO A 43 -14.23 -29.64 -28.56
C PRO A 43 -15.29 -30.64 -29.04
N SER A 44 -15.48 -31.76 -28.32
CA SER A 44 -16.44 -32.80 -28.71
C SER A 44 -17.88 -32.36 -28.46
N LEU A 45 -18.13 -31.59 -27.39
CA LEU A 45 -19.47 -31.11 -27.06
C LEU A 45 -19.97 -29.99 -27.99
N ARG A 46 -19.09 -29.25 -28.66
CA ARG A 46 -19.46 -28.22 -29.64
C ARG A 46 -20.19 -28.80 -30.85
N VAL A 47 -19.79 -29.98 -31.29
CA VAL A 47 -20.37 -30.68 -32.46
C VAL A 47 -21.46 -31.69 -32.06
N ALA A 48 -21.66 -31.94 -30.77
CA ALA A 48 -22.70 -32.83 -30.25
C ALA A 48 -24.07 -32.14 -30.18
N GLY A 49 -25.13 -32.92 -30.47
CA GLY A 49 -26.52 -32.49 -30.25
C GLY A 49 -26.85 -32.26 -28.77
N HIS A 50 -27.93 -31.51 -28.51
CA HIS A 50 -28.32 -31.04 -27.17
C HIS A 50 -28.36 -32.16 -26.11
N HIS A 51 -29.08 -33.25 -26.36
CA HIS A 51 -29.22 -34.35 -25.40
C HIS A 51 -27.90 -35.08 -25.13
N ARG A 52 -27.08 -35.27 -26.17
CA ARG A 52 -25.76 -35.90 -26.02
C ARG A 52 -24.82 -35.03 -25.17
N ARG A 53 -24.90 -33.72 -25.34
CA ARG A 53 -24.12 -32.76 -24.54
C ARG A 53 -24.49 -32.84 -23.06
N LEU A 54 -25.78 -32.79 -22.75
CA LEU A 54 -26.28 -32.90 -21.38
C LEU A 54 -25.85 -34.23 -20.74
N PHE A 55 -26.08 -35.35 -21.42
CA PHE A 55 -25.70 -36.67 -20.92
C PHE A 55 -24.20 -36.77 -20.64
N THR A 56 -23.35 -36.25 -21.54
CA THR A 56 -21.89 -36.34 -21.38
C THR A 56 -21.40 -35.49 -20.21
N LEU A 57 -21.96 -34.28 -20.04
CA LEU A 57 -21.63 -33.43 -18.90
C LEU A 57 -22.08 -34.05 -17.58
N ASP A 58 -23.29 -34.60 -17.53
CA ASP A 58 -23.83 -35.26 -16.35
C ASP A 58 -22.99 -36.48 -15.94
N ALA A 59 -22.68 -37.35 -16.91
CA ALA A 59 -21.82 -38.50 -16.69
C ALA A 59 -20.42 -38.09 -16.17
N GLN A 60 -19.84 -37.02 -16.72
CA GLN A 60 -18.55 -36.51 -16.24
C GLN A 60 -18.66 -35.98 -14.81
N LEU A 61 -19.71 -35.20 -14.49
CA LEU A 61 -19.92 -34.68 -13.14
C LEU A 61 -20.14 -35.79 -12.12
N LEU A 62 -20.91 -36.82 -12.46
CA LEU A 62 -21.11 -38.01 -11.64
C LEU A 62 -19.78 -38.73 -11.40
N HIS A 63 -18.98 -38.94 -12.45
CA HIS A 63 -17.64 -39.53 -12.31
C HIS A 63 -16.74 -38.71 -11.38
N LEU A 64 -16.72 -37.39 -11.54
CA LEU A 64 -15.92 -36.49 -10.69
C LEU A 64 -16.39 -36.52 -9.24
N ASN A 65 -17.70 -36.61 -8.98
CA ASN A 65 -18.25 -36.72 -7.64
C ASN A 65 -17.85 -38.04 -6.97
N ILE A 66 -17.95 -39.15 -7.69
CA ILE A 66 -17.51 -40.46 -7.18
C ILE A 66 -16.01 -40.43 -6.87
N LYS A 67 -15.19 -39.92 -7.79
CA LYS A 67 -13.73 -39.76 -7.63
C LYS A 67 -13.38 -38.87 -6.43
N SER A 68 -14.12 -37.79 -6.20
CA SER A 68 -13.89 -36.88 -5.07
C SER A 68 -14.29 -37.54 -3.75
N MET A 69 -15.42 -38.24 -3.71
CA MET A 69 -15.90 -38.98 -2.53
C MET A 69 -14.93 -40.07 -2.10
N TYR A 70 -14.38 -40.86 -3.03
CA TYR A 70 -13.35 -41.87 -2.70
C TYR A 70 -12.09 -41.26 -2.07
N ARG A 71 -11.75 -40.02 -2.43
CA ARG A 71 -10.56 -39.31 -1.93
C ARG A 71 -10.86 -38.41 -0.74
N LEU A 72 -12.13 -38.25 -0.36
CA LEU A 72 -12.57 -37.24 0.61
C LEU A 72 -11.93 -37.47 1.97
N ALA A 73 -11.94 -38.69 2.48
CA ALA A 73 -11.36 -39.01 3.80
C ALA A 73 -9.85 -38.70 3.85
N ILE A 74 -9.09 -39.10 2.82
CA ILE A 74 -7.64 -38.83 2.73
C ILE A 74 -7.39 -37.32 2.62
N TRP A 75 -8.21 -36.62 1.84
CA TRP A 75 -8.11 -35.18 1.67
C TRP A 75 -8.40 -34.43 2.97
N LEU A 76 -9.47 -34.79 3.68
CA LEU A 76 -9.82 -34.25 5.00
C LEU A 76 -8.71 -34.51 6.02
N ALA A 77 -8.18 -35.74 6.08
CA ALA A 77 -7.10 -36.07 7.00
C ALA A 77 -5.83 -35.24 6.73
N ARG A 78 -5.45 -35.06 5.45
CA ARG A 78 -4.31 -34.21 5.07
C ARG A 78 -4.56 -32.74 5.41
N ARG A 79 -5.77 -32.25 5.15
CA ARG A 79 -6.17 -30.87 5.42
C ARG A 79 -6.16 -30.58 6.91
N MET A 80 -6.73 -31.47 7.73
CA MET A 80 -6.70 -31.39 9.19
C MET A 80 -5.28 -31.35 9.73
N ARG A 81 -4.40 -32.29 9.34
CA ARG A 81 -2.99 -32.29 9.80
C ARG A 81 -2.26 -31.00 9.41
N THR A 82 -2.50 -30.50 8.20
CA THR A 82 -1.89 -29.25 7.74
C THR A 82 -2.40 -28.05 8.54
N CYS A 83 -3.71 -28.01 8.83
CA CYS A 83 -4.34 -26.98 9.64
C CYS A 83 -3.78 -27.01 11.07
N GLN A 84 -3.73 -28.18 11.71
CA GLN A 84 -3.18 -28.36 13.05
C GLN A 84 -1.72 -27.91 13.15
N LYS A 85 -0.87 -28.32 12.19
CA LYS A 85 0.54 -27.88 12.16
C LYS A 85 0.64 -26.36 12.10
N ARG A 86 -0.14 -25.73 11.23
CA ARG A 86 -0.16 -24.26 11.09
C ARG A 86 -0.73 -23.57 12.33
N LEU A 87 -1.71 -24.17 12.99
CA LEU A 87 -2.32 -23.64 14.20
C LEU A 87 -1.31 -23.62 15.34
N ILE A 88 -0.53 -24.70 15.48
CA ILE A 88 0.54 -24.81 16.47
C ILE A 88 1.61 -23.75 16.20
N GLU A 89 2.15 -23.70 14.97
CA GLU A 89 3.16 -22.72 14.56
C GLU A 89 2.68 -21.28 14.76
N ALA A 90 1.43 -20.98 14.38
CA ALA A 90 0.86 -19.65 14.52
C ALA A 90 0.59 -19.28 15.99
N SER A 91 0.10 -20.22 16.80
CA SER A 91 -0.16 -19.96 18.22
C SER A 91 1.15 -19.74 18.99
N GLN A 92 2.18 -20.52 18.69
CA GLN A 92 3.53 -20.30 19.22
C GLN A 92 4.07 -18.93 18.80
N GLY A 93 3.97 -18.59 17.51
CA GLY A 93 4.40 -17.29 17.00
C GLY A 93 3.70 -16.10 17.65
N VAL A 94 2.39 -16.19 17.93
CA VAL A 94 1.66 -15.15 18.70
C VAL A 94 2.23 -15.02 20.11
N ASN A 95 2.49 -16.13 20.79
CA ASN A 95 3.03 -16.12 22.15
C ASN A 95 4.47 -15.56 22.21
N GLU A 96 5.31 -15.92 21.25
CA GLU A 96 6.69 -15.46 21.13
C GLU A 96 6.81 -13.95 20.90
N CYS A 97 5.82 -13.36 20.22
CA CYS A 97 5.79 -11.91 20.00
C CYS A 97 5.56 -11.12 21.30
N ARG A 98 5.06 -11.76 22.38
CA ARG A 98 4.78 -11.12 23.68
C ARG A 98 3.92 -9.86 23.59
N VAL A 99 3.01 -9.82 22.62
CA VAL A 99 2.01 -8.75 22.45
C VAL A 99 0.63 -9.36 22.72
N ASP A 100 -0.19 -8.66 23.50
CA ASP A 100 -1.57 -9.05 23.73
C ASP A 100 -2.37 -9.17 22.42
N VAL A 101 -3.19 -10.22 22.32
CA VAL A 101 -4.03 -10.51 21.14
C VAL A 101 -5.01 -9.36 20.86
N GLY A 102 -5.58 -8.74 21.90
CA GLY A 102 -6.48 -7.60 21.74
C GLY A 102 -5.79 -6.40 21.10
N THR A 103 -4.54 -6.15 21.48
CA THR A 103 -3.69 -5.12 20.87
C THR A 103 -3.38 -5.44 19.41
N LEU A 104 -2.99 -6.68 19.10
CA LEU A 104 -2.75 -7.11 17.71
C LEU A 104 -3.99 -6.94 16.82
N ARG A 105 -5.20 -7.22 17.33
CA ARG A 105 -6.46 -6.99 16.59
C ARG A 105 -6.69 -5.50 16.32
N ARG A 106 -6.47 -4.63 17.31
CA ARG A 106 -6.62 -3.17 17.14
C ARG A 106 -5.63 -2.62 16.13
N GLU A 107 -4.37 -3.02 16.22
CA GLU A 107 -3.31 -2.61 15.30
C GLU A 107 -3.57 -3.11 13.87
N TRP A 108 -4.11 -4.34 13.72
CA TRP A 108 -4.55 -4.84 12.41
C TRP A 108 -5.68 -4.01 11.80
N LEU A 109 -6.69 -3.62 12.59
CA LEU A 109 -7.77 -2.75 12.13
C LEU A 109 -7.25 -1.35 11.76
N ALA A 110 -6.36 -0.78 12.58
CA ALA A 110 -5.72 0.50 12.28
C ALA A 110 -4.92 0.45 10.97
N GLN A 111 -4.22 -0.65 10.72
CA GLN A 111 -3.54 -0.89 9.44
C GLN A 111 -4.53 -0.93 8.27
N LEU A 112 -5.63 -1.68 8.41
CA LEU A 112 -6.65 -1.75 7.38
C LEU A 112 -7.22 -0.37 7.05
N THR A 113 -7.62 0.41 8.04
CA THR A 113 -8.15 1.75 7.84
C THR A 113 -7.14 2.65 7.13
N ALA A 114 -5.92 2.78 7.67
CA ALA A 114 -4.90 3.65 7.10
C ALA A 114 -4.50 3.27 5.65
N GLN A 115 -4.51 1.97 5.32
CA GLN A 115 -4.08 1.48 4.01
C GLN A 115 -5.23 1.32 2.99
N THR A 116 -6.48 1.51 3.42
CA THR A 116 -7.67 1.48 2.55
C THR A 116 -8.33 2.84 2.38
N GLU A 117 -7.91 3.85 3.14
CA GLU A 117 -8.22 5.25 2.85
C GLU A 117 -7.80 5.61 1.43
N ASP A 118 -8.66 6.38 0.75
CA ASP A 118 -8.41 6.81 -0.63
C ASP A 118 -7.09 7.60 -0.67
N ALA A 119 -6.10 7.04 -1.38
CA ALA A 119 -4.85 7.75 -1.60
C ALA A 119 -5.14 9.09 -2.30
N PRO A 120 -4.59 10.23 -1.82
CA PRO A 120 -4.79 11.51 -2.46
C PRO A 120 -4.37 11.43 -3.92
N ARG A 121 -5.24 11.92 -4.84
CA ARG A 121 -5.07 11.78 -6.29
C ARG A 121 -3.69 12.25 -6.73
N GLN A 122 -2.89 11.32 -7.24
CA GLN A 122 -1.54 11.63 -7.75
C GLN A 122 -1.61 12.48 -9.03
N SER A 123 -1.23 13.74 -8.92
CA SER A 123 -0.88 14.60 -10.05
C SER A 123 0.63 14.78 -10.09
N LYS A 124 1.24 14.70 -11.29
CA LYS A 124 2.69 14.94 -11.51
C LYS A 124 3.18 16.29 -10.97
N HIS A 125 2.28 17.23 -10.76
CA HIS A 125 2.56 18.58 -10.27
C HIS A 125 1.84 18.88 -8.95
N LEU A 126 1.31 17.88 -8.23
CA LEU A 126 0.55 18.13 -7.00
C LEU A 126 1.42 18.81 -5.92
N ALA A 127 2.67 18.37 -5.79
CA ALA A 127 3.63 18.97 -4.86
C ALA A 127 4.01 20.39 -5.30
N ASP A 128 4.36 20.60 -6.58
CA ASP A 128 4.70 21.93 -7.09
C ASP A 128 3.53 22.92 -7.00
N ARG A 129 2.29 22.45 -7.22
CA ARG A 129 1.07 23.24 -7.13
C ARG A 129 0.72 23.57 -5.67
N ALA A 130 0.81 22.59 -4.77
CA ALA A 130 0.62 22.82 -3.33
C ALA A 130 1.66 23.79 -2.77
N LEU A 131 2.92 23.67 -3.21
CA LEU A 131 3.98 24.60 -2.82
C LEU A 131 3.79 26.00 -3.40
N ALA A 132 3.36 26.11 -4.67
CA ALA A 132 3.02 27.39 -5.29
C ALA A 132 1.84 28.07 -4.58
N GLU A 133 0.81 27.32 -4.21
CA GLU A 133 -0.33 27.82 -3.43
C GLU A 133 0.12 28.29 -2.03
N ILE A 134 0.97 27.55 -1.33
CA ILE A 134 1.53 27.99 -0.03
C ILE A 134 2.34 29.29 -0.18
N ILE A 135 3.13 29.43 -1.26
CA ILE A 135 3.89 30.66 -1.52
C ILE A 135 2.95 31.85 -1.78
N LEU A 136 1.90 31.64 -2.56
CA LEU A 136 0.90 32.67 -2.87
C LEU A 136 0.14 33.11 -1.62
N GLU A 137 -0.32 32.15 -0.80
CA GLU A 137 -1.01 32.42 0.47
C GLU A 137 -0.09 33.15 1.47
N ARG A 138 1.20 32.81 1.53
CA ARG A 138 2.19 33.56 2.33
C ARG A 138 2.37 35.00 1.86
N ALA A 139 2.35 35.25 0.55
CA ALA A 139 2.43 36.59 0.00
C ALA A 139 1.17 37.40 0.36
N TRP A 140 -0.01 36.79 0.23
CA TRP A 140 -1.29 37.41 0.57
C TRP A 140 -1.39 37.74 2.06
N VAL A 141 -0.98 36.84 2.95
CA VAL A 141 -0.91 37.11 4.40
C VAL A 141 -0.01 38.31 4.70
N LYS A 142 1.14 38.42 4.02
CA LYS A 142 2.06 39.54 4.22
C LYS A 142 1.47 40.87 3.72
N GLU A 143 0.79 40.85 2.59
CA GLU A 143 0.13 42.02 2.00
C GLU A 143 -1.07 42.48 2.84
N ALA A 144 -1.90 41.55 3.30
CA ALA A 144 -2.99 41.83 4.22
C ALA A 144 -2.50 42.37 5.57
N GLU A 145 -1.36 41.88 6.09
CA GLU A 145 -0.73 42.43 7.29
C GLU A 145 -0.24 43.86 7.11
N SER A 146 0.30 44.24 5.94
CA SER A 146 0.62 45.63 5.63
C SER A 146 -0.64 46.48 5.47
N GLY A 147 -1.65 46.02 4.72
CA GLY A 147 -2.88 46.78 4.51
C GLY A 147 -3.65 47.05 5.80
N ILE A 148 -3.68 46.10 6.75
CA ILE A 148 -4.27 46.32 8.08
C ILE A 148 -3.51 47.40 8.88
N LYS A 149 -2.17 47.47 8.74
CA LYS A 149 -1.37 48.52 9.40
C LYS A 149 -1.66 49.89 8.79
N ASP A 150 -1.75 49.98 7.48
CA ASP A 150 -1.99 51.24 6.77
C ASP A 150 -3.40 51.77 7.06
N LEU A 151 -4.43 50.90 7.05
CA LEU A 151 -5.79 51.24 7.46
C LEU A 151 -5.86 51.67 8.91
N ALA A 152 -5.14 51.00 9.82
CA ALA A 152 -5.09 51.40 11.22
C ALA A 152 -4.47 52.81 11.40
N ILE A 153 -3.44 53.14 10.62
CA ILE A 153 -2.82 54.48 10.65
C ILE A 153 -3.79 55.54 10.08
N GLN A 154 -4.56 55.21 9.04
CA GLN A 154 -5.55 56.12 8.46
C GLN A 154 -6.71 56.40 9.40
N ILE A 155 -7.20 55.39 10.12
CA ILE A 155 -8.26 55.54 11.14
C ILE A 155 -7.79 56.49 12.24
N VAL A 156 -6.59 56.29 12.79
CA VAL A 156 -6.04 57.16 13.85
C VAL A 156 -5.93 58.62 13.36
N LYS A 157 -5.49 58.84 12.11
CA LYS A 157 -5.40 60.19 11.55
C LYS A 157 -6.76 60.87 11.36
N LEU A 158 -7.77 60.10 10.96
CA LEU A 158 -9.13 60.62 10.76
C LEU A 158 -9.83 60.93 12.09
N GLU A 159 -9.60 60.10 13.11
CA GLU A 159 -10.04 60.35 14.48
C GLU A 159 -9.37 61.60 15.06
N GLU A 160 -8.08 61.82 14.80
CA GLU A 160 -7.34 63.03 15.20
C GLU A 160 -7.86 64.30 14.49
N SER A 161 -8.39 64.19 13.27
CA SER A 161 -9.02 65.30 12.54
C SER A 161 -10.52 65.49 12.84
N GLY A 162 -11.12 64.62 13.65
CA GLY A 162 -12.55 64.67 14.00
C GLY A 162 -13.50 64.20 12.89
N GLU A 163 -13.01 63.43 11.92
CA GLU A 163 -13.78 62.86 10.82
C GLU A 163 -14.29 61.44 11.15
N ASP A 164 -15.41 61.02 10.54
CA ASP A 164 -16.02 59.71 10.77
C ASP A 164 -15.22 58.58 10.11
N ALA A 165 -14.59 57.72 10.93
CA ALA A 165 -13.78 56.60 10.48
C ALA A 165 -14.55 55.26 10.41
N THR A 166 -15.85 55.22 10.71
CA THR A 166 -16.66 53.99 10.85
C THR A 166 -16.59 53.05 9.63
N ASN A 167 -16.51 53.59 8.41
CA ASN A 167 -16.37 52.81 7.19
C ASN A 167 -15.01 52.08 7.12
N LEU A 168 -13.92 52.76 7.48
CA LEU A 168 -12.58 52.18 7.50
C LEU A 168 -12.41 51.18 8.65
N GLU A 169 -13.05 51.42 9.80
CA GLU A 169 -13.09 50.47 10.91
C GLU A 169 -13.80 49.16 10.51
N SER A 170 -14.92 49.27 9.79
CA SER A 170 -15.66 48.12 9.25
C SER A 170 -14.82 47.33 8.23
N GLU A 171 -14.09 48.03 7.36
CA GLU A 171 -13.17 47.41 6.39
C GLU A 171 -11.98 46.73 7.07
N LEU A 172 -11.40 47.36 8.09
CA LEU A 172 -10.32 46.81 8.90
C LEU A 172 -10.77 45.56 9.67
N ALA A 173 -12.00 45.52 10.19
CA ALA A 173 -12.57 44.33 10.83
C ALA A 173 -12.73 43.16 9.84
N LYS A 174 -13.21 43.43 8.62
CA LYS A 174 -13.31 42.43 7.54
C LYS A 174 -11.93 41.90 7.14
N MET A 175 -10.94 42.76 6.99
CA MET A 175 -9.57 42.35 6.65
C MET A 175 -8.91 41.53 7.77
N ARG A 176 -9.14 41.89 9.04
CA ARG A 176 -8.64 41.11 10.19
C ARG A 176 -9.26 39.72 10.26
N THR A 177 -10.57 39.60 10.07
CA THR A 177 -11.25 38.29 10.06
C THR A 177 -10.77 37.40 8.91
N ALA A 178 -10.63 37.98 7.71
CA ALA A 178 -10.05 37.26 6.56
C ALA A 178 -8.62 36.80 6.83
N LEU A 179 -7.78 37.64 7.45
CA LEU A 179 -6.40 37.30 7.81
C LEU A 179 -6.32 36.12 8.79
N VAL A 180 -7.21 36.06 9.78
CA VAL A 180 -7.27 34.93 10.73
C VAL A 180 -7.62 33.63 10.00
N GLN A 181 -8.60 33.67 9.10
CA GLN A 181 -9.02 32.51 8.32
C GLN A 181 -7.91 32.03 7.38
N THR A 182 -7.25 32.94 6.66
CA THR A 182 -6.16 32.56 5.75
C THR A 182 -4.93 32.06 6.49
N LYS A 183 -4.58 32.64 7.65
CA LYS A 183 -3.53 32.08 8.53
C LYS A 183 -3.87 30.67 9.01
N GLY A 184 -5.11 30.42 9.42
CA GLY A 184 -5.56 29.07 9.81
C GLY A 184 -5.47 28.06 8.66
N ARG A 185 -5.87 28.47 7.46
CA ARG A 185 -5.74 27.66 6.24
C ARG A 185 -4.28 27.40 5.88
N LEU A 186 -3.42 28.42 5.97
CA LEU A 186 -1.99 28.31 5.70
C LEU A 186 -1.31 27.31 6.66
N ILE A 187 -1.61 27.38 7.95
CA ILE A 187 -1.10 26.41 8.95
C ILE A 187 -1.52 24.98 8.58
N THR A 188 -2.78 24.81 8.14
CA THR A 188 -3.30 23.50 7.75
C THR A 188 -2.58 22.97 6.49
N MET A 189 -2.35 23.83 5.49
CA MET A 189 -1.62 23.48 4.27
C MET A 189 -0.14 23.17 4.55
N GLU A 190 0.50 23.94 5.42
CA GLU A 190 1.89 23.74 5.86
C GLU A 190 2.08 22.41 6.59
N LYS A 191 1.15 22.05 7.47
CA LYS A 191 1.10 20.73 8.12
C LYS A 191 0.92 19.59 7.13
N ALA A 192 0.03 19.74 6.15
CA ALA A 192 -0.23 18.71 5.14
C ALA A 192 0.98 18.41 4.24
N VAL A 193 1.88 19.39 4.04
CA VAL A 193 3.12 19.23 3.26
C VAL A 193 4.32 18.90 4.17
N GLY A 194 4.14 18.88 5.50
CA GLY A 194 5.20 18.61 6.47
C GLY A 194 6.22 19.74 6.61
N VAL A 195 5.83 20.97 6.29
CA VAL A 195 6.68 22.17 6.38
C VAL A 195 6.19 23.01 7.55
N GLU A 196 6.54 22.66 8.79
CA GLU A 196 6.23 23.54 9.93
C GLU A 196 7.21 24.73 10.00
N GLY A 197 6.65 25.93 10.17
CA GLY A 197 7.36 27.16 10.52
C GLY A 197 8.08 27.90 9.37
N ARG A 198 8.83 28.94 9.76
CA ARG A 198 9.73 29.78 8.92
C ARG A 198 10.89 29.00 8.27
N SER A 199 10.76 27.68 8.16
CA SER A 199 11.61 26.81 7.37
C SER A 199 11.56 27.30 5.93
N LYS A 200 12.67 27.90 5.47
CA LYS A 200 12.80 28.39 4.10
C LYS A 200 12.61 27.18 3.18
N LEU A 201 11.46 27.11 2.53
CA LEU A 201 11.11 26.11 1.51
C LEU A 201 12.18 26.04 0.39
N LYS A 202 12.84 27.18 0.12
CA LYS A 202 14.03 27.28 -0.75
C LYS A 202 15.27 26.52 -0.24
N THR A 203 15.37 26.23 1.05
CA THR A 203 16.49 25.49 1.68
C THR A 203 16.22 23.98 1.72
N LEU A 204 14.95 23.55 1.61
CA LEU A 204 14.57 22.15 1.41
C LEU A 204 14.79 21.71 -0.04
N MET A 205 14.66 22.63 -1.00
CA MET A 205 15.13 22.44 -2.37
C MET A 205 16.65 22.21 -2.39
N GLY A 206 17.07 20.99 -2.74
CA GLY A 206 18.49 20.64 -2.88
C GLY A 206 19.12 19.94 -1.67
N ASN A 207 18.36 19.61 -0.62
CA ASN A 207 18.89 18.74 0.44
C ASN A 207 19.11 17.31 -0.12
N PRO A 208 20.35 16.80 -0.11
CA PRO A 208 20.67 15.47 -0.65
C PRO A 208 19.87 14.34 0.02
N TYR A 209 19.55 14.49 1.32
CA TYR A 209 18.77 13.51 2.06
C TYR A 209 17.32 13.44 1.59
N LEU A 210 16.67 14.60 1.42
CA LEU A 210 15.29 14.68 0.95
C LEU A 210 15.17 14.20 -0.50
N GLN A 211 16.15 14.54 -1.34
CA GLN A 211 16.22 14.05 -2.72
C GLN A 211 16.39 12.52 -2.78
N ALA A 212 17.31 11.95 -1.99
CA ALA A 212 17.49 10.50 -1.89
C ALA A 212 16.21 9.80 -1.42
N ARG A 213 15.49 10.39 -0.46
CA ARG A 213 14.24 9.85 0.08
C ARG A 213 13.08 9.91 -0.90
N MET A 214 12.87 11.03 -1.57
CA MET A 214 11.86 11.16 -2.63
C MET A 214 12.12 10.16 -3.78
N ASN A 215 13.39 10.03 -4.18
CA ASN A 215 13.79 9.05 -5.18
C ASN A 215 13.53 7.62 -4.70
N ALA A 216 13.83 7.31 -3.44
CA ALA A 216 13.59 5.99 -2.87
C ALA A 216 12.08 5.67 -2.84
N ARG A 217 11.22 6.62 -2.48
CA ARG A 217 9.76 6.48 -2.50
C ARG A 217 9.22 6.22 -3.91
N ALA A 218 9.64 7.04 -4.89
CA ALA A 218 9.25 6.87 -6.29
C ALA A 218 9.72 5.52 -6.86
N LEU A 219 10.94 5.10 -6.50
CA LEU A 219 11.51 3.84 -6.93
C LEU A 219 10.79 2.65 -6.28
N LYS A 220 10.43 2.72 -4.99
CA LYS A 220 9.62 1.70 -4.29
C LYS A 220 8.25 1.53 -4.96
N ALA A 221 7.58 2.64 -5.31
CA ALA A 221 6.32 2.60 -6.06
C ALA A 221 6.47 1.95 -7.45
N ARG A 222 7.54 2.26 -8.17
CA ARG A 222 7.85 1.63 -9.47
C ARG A 222 8.16 0.13 -9.34
N ILE A 223 8.89 -0.27 -8.30
CA ILE A 223 9.17 -1.69 -7.99
C ILE A 223 7.85 -2.42 -7.74
N ARG A 224 6.95 -1.87 -6.91
CA ARG A 224 5.60 -2.43 -6.65
C ARG A 224 4.83 -2.68 -7.95
N ALA A 225 4.72 -1.66 -8.80
CA ALA A 225 3.99 -1.76 -10.07
C ALA A 225 4.56 -2.87 -10.97
N LYS A 226 5.89 -2.90 -11.16
CA LYS A 226 6.53 -3.93 -11.99
C LYS A 226 6.43 -5.33 -11.41
N LEU A 227 6.44 -5.47 -10.08
CA LEU A 227 6.28 -6.76 -9.42
C LEU A 227 4.91 -7.37 -9.69
N VAL A 228 3.88 -6.53 -9.57
CA VAL A 228 2.49 -6.91 -9.83
C VAL A 228 2.37 -7.36 -11.29
N GLU A 229 2.85 -6.56 -12.25
CA GLU A 229 2.88 -6.90 -13.68
C GLU A 229 3.59 -8.23 -13.94
N HIS A 230 4.80 -8.42 -13.40
CA HIS A 230 5.56 -9.64 -13.55
C HIS A 230 4.82 -10.88 -13.01
N LYS A 231 4.10 -10.77 -11.89
CA LYS A 231 3.30 -11.88 -11.33
C LYS A 231 2.10 -12.22 -12.21
N PHE A 232 1.44 -11.22 -12.78
CA PHE A 232 0.35 -11.43 -13.74
C PHE A 232 0.81 -12.16 -15.00
N GLU A 233 1.90 -11.70 -15.60
CA GLU A 233 2.49 -12.31 -16.78
C GLU A 233 2.85 -13.76 -16.51
N ARG A 234 3.54 -14.01 -15.39
CA ARG A 234 3.88 -15.37 -14.96
C ARG A 234 2.63 -16.24 -14.76
N THR A 235 1.56 -15.70 -14.17
CA THR A 235 0.31 -16.45 -13.95
C THR A 235 -0.39 -16.77 -15.27
N LYS A 236 -0.44 -15.82 -16.21
CA LYS A 236 -0.98 -16.03 -17.56
C LYS A 236 -0.21 -17.14 -18.28
N LEU A 237 1.12 -17.14 -18.14
CA LEU A 237 2.00 -18.15 -18.70
C LEU A 237 1.86 -19.52 -18.03
N GLU A 238 1.76 -19.59 -16.70
CA GLU A 238 1.46 -20.83 -15.98
C GLU A 238 0.12 -21.42 -16.42
N ARG A 239 -0.91 -20.59 -16.67
CA ARG A 239 -2.21 -21.05 -17.20
C ARG A 239 -2.10 -21.59 -18.63
N VAL A 240 -1.30 -20.96 -19.49
CA VAL A 240 -1.06 -21.45 -20.86
C VAL A 240 -0.26 -22.76 -20.84
N TYR A 241 0.78 -22.83 -20.00
CA TYR A 241 1.62 -24.01 -19.80
C TYR A 241 0.82 -25.22 -19.27
N ARG A 242 -0.09 -25.00 -18.31
CA ARG A 242 -1.00 -26.05 -17.83
C ARG A 242 -1.99 -26.54 -18.89
N ARG A 243 -2.29 -25.72 -19.92
CA ARG A 243 -3.18 -26.10 -21.03
C ARG A 243 -2.44 -26.80 -22.17
N GLN A 244 -1.17 -26.50 -22.40
CA GLN A 244 -0.31 -27.11 -23.42
C GLN A 244 0.69 -28.07 -22.77
N VAL A 245 0.24 -29.27 -22.43
CA VAL A 245 1.08 -30.31 -21.80
C VAL A 245 2.17 -30.89 -22.72
N LEU A 246 2.37 -30.41 -23.96
CA LEU A 246 3.06 -31.22 -24.97
C LEU A 246 4.22 -30.62 -25.79
N GLN A 247 4.72 -29.40 -25.54
CA GLN A 247 5.94 -28.93 -26.22
C GLN A 247 6.89 -28.10 -25.35
N GLU A 248 7.83 -28.78 -24.68
CA GLU A 248 8.88 -28.12 -23.88
C GLU A 248 9.81 -27.19 -24.70
N LYS A 249 9.91 -27.39 -26.02
CA LYS A 249 10.82 -26.66 -26.91
C LYS A 249 10.34 -25.25 -27.30
N GLU A 250 9.04 -24.94 -27.21
CA GLU A 250 8.48 -23.66 -27.66
C GLU A 250 8.55 -22.52 -26.61
N HIS A 251 9.05 -22.78 -25.40
CA HIS A 251 8.92 -21.83 -24.28
C HIS A 251 10.25 -21.25 -23.76
N ALA A 252 11.37 -21.51 -24.44
CA ALA A 252 12.68 -20.98 -24.05
C ALA A 252 12.74 -19.44 -24.12
N GLN A 253 12.22 -18.84 -25.19
CA GLN A 253 12.16 -17.39 -25.36
C GLN A 253 11.31 -16.72 -24.28
N THR A 254 10.20 -17.35 -23.90
CA THR A 254 9.29 -16.84 -22.89
C THR A 254 9.88 -16.93 -21.48
N LYS A 255 10.55 -18.05 -21.14
CA LYS A 255 11.32 -18.17 -19.89
C LYS A 255 12.43 -17.13 -19.81
N ALA A 256 13.15 -16.89 -20.92
CA ALA A 256 14.18 -15.86 -20.99
C ALA A 256 13.63 -14.44 -20.76
N LEU A 257 12.45 -14.12 -21.32
CA LEU A 257 11.77 -12.84 -21.09
C LEU A 257 11.37 -12.66 -19.61
N ILE A 258 10.84 -13.71 -18.96
CA ILE A 258 10.52 -13.69 -17.52
C ILE A 258 11.79 -13.42 -16.71
N HIS A 259 12.87 -14.17 -16.95
CA HIS A 259 14.14 -13.98 -16.24
C HIS A 259 14.75 -12.59 -16.47
N ARG A 260 14.66 -12.05 -17.69
CA ARG A 260 15.13 -10.69 -18.01
C ARG A 260 14.36 -9.64 -17.21
N ARG A 261 13.04 -9.78 -17.10
CA ARG A 261 12.19 -8.90 -16.29
C ARG A 261 12.49 -9.02 -14.79
N GLN A 262 12.72 -10.23 -14.28
CA GLN A 262 13.21 -10.44 -12.90
C GLN A 262 14.53 -9.72 -12.66
N GLY A 263 15.49 -9.83 -13.59
CA GLY A 263 16.76 -9.11 -13.53
C GLY A 263 16.56 -7.59 -13.49
N GLY A 264 15.64 -7.07 -14.31
CA GLY A 264 15.27 -5.64 -14.29
C GLY A 264 14.66 -5.17 -12.98
N ILE A 265 13.81 -5.98 -12.34
CA ILE A 265 13.24 -5.70 -11.02
C ILE A 265 14.33 -5.76 -9.93
N ALA A 266 15.19 -6.78 -9.98
CA ALA A 266 16.31 -6.91 -9.04
C ALA A 266 17.27 -5.72 -9.14
N ALA A 267 17.53 -5.21 -10.35
CA ALA A 267 18.32 -4.00 -10.55
C ALA A 267 17.66 -2.75 -9.95
N LEU A 268 16.33 -2.62 -10.02
CA LEU A 268 15.61 -1.54 -9.35
C LEU A 268 15.69 -1.66 -7.82
N ILE A 269 15.57 -2.87 -7.27
CA ILE A 269 15.74 -3.13 -5.84
C ILE A 269 17.16 -2.76 -5.38
N LEU A 270 18.19 -3.08 -6.15
CA LEU A 270 19.56 -2.67 -5.86
C LEU A 270 19.72 -1.14 -5.83
N LYS A 271 19.12 -0.43 -6.80
CA LYS A 271 19.10 1.04 -6.80
C LYS A 271 18.38 1.60 -5.58
N TYR A 272 17.28 0.98 -5.15
CA TYR A 272 16.56 1.37 -3.95
C TYR A 272 17.41 1.18 -2.69
N ASN A 273 18.03 0.01 -2.54
CA ASN A 273 18.89 -0.29 -1.40
C ASN A 273 20.11 0.64 -1.34
N LYS A 274 20.65 1.08 -2.49
CA LYS A 274 21.70 2.10 -2.56
C LYS A 274 21.23 3.46 -2.05
N LEU A 275 20.03 3.91 -2.41
CA LEU A 275 19.46 5.14 -1.86
C LEU A 275 19.25 5.04 -0.35
N VAL A 276 18.86 3.87 0.16
CA VAL A 276 18.79 3.62 1.60
C VAL A 276 20.18 3.73 2.24
N ASP A 277 21.23 3.18 1.61
CA ASP A 277 22.60 3.32 2.07
C ASP A 277 23.08 4.78 2.08
N GLU A 278 22.80 5.55 1.02
CA GLU A 278 23.09 6.98 0.96
C GLU A 278 22.39 7.76 2.09
N MET A 279 21.11 7.47 2.33
CA MET A 279 20.37 8.06 3.45
C MET A 279 20.97 7.67 4.81
N THR A 280 21.46 6.43 4.97
CA THR A 280 22.13 6.01 6.21
C THR A 280 23.44 6.76 6.45
N ALA A 281 24.21 7.01 5.39
CA ALA A 281 25.46 7.77 5.45
C ALA A 281 25.19 9.25 5.77
N LEU A 282 24.18 9.86 5.14
CA LEU A 282 23.77 11.24 5.41
C LEU A 282 23.25 11.42 6.84
N ARG A 283 22.56 10.42 7.40
CA ARG A 283 22.15 10.40 8.81
C ARG A 283 23.35 10.34 9.75
N ARG A 284 24.33 9.46 9.48
CA ARG A 284 25.58 9.40 10.26
C ARG A 284 26.36 10.72 10.21
N ALA A 285 26.36 11.38 9.06
CA ALA A 285 26.99 12.68 8.86
C ALA A 285 26.21 13.87 9.47
N ARG A 286 25.10 13.64 10.19
CA ARG A 286 24.20 14.67 10.76
C ARG A 286 23.66 15.66 9.72
N LYS A 287 23.56 15.23 8.45
CA LYS A 287 22.96 16.00 7.34
C LYS A 287 21.49 15.62 7.09
N ALA A 288 20.97 14.68 7.87
CA ALA A 288 19.55 14.32 7.88
C ALA A 288 18.83 15.03 9.05
N PRO A 289 17.50 15.26 8.94
CA PRO A 289 16.69 15.77 10.04
C PRO A 289 16.87 14.93 11.33
N ALA A 290 16.83 15.58 12.49
CA ALA A 290 17.14 14.96 13.79
C ALA A 290 16.28 13.73 14.11
N LYS A 291 15.01 13.73 13.68
CA LYS A 291 14.05 12.64 13.85
C LYS A 291 13.84 11.79 12.58
N SER A 292 14.82 11.71 11.69
CA SER A 292 14.63 10.98 10.42
C SER A 292 14.63 9.44 10.57
N VAL A 293 13.52 8.78 10.19
CA VAL A 293 13.42 7.32 10.03
C VAL A 293 14.04 6.92 8.69
N LEU A 294 14.76 5.80 8.64
CA LEU A 294 15.30 5.27 7.39
C LEU A 294 14.39 4.17 6.84
N PRO A 295 14.08 4.16 5.53
CA PRO A 295 13.35 3.05 4.92
C PRO A 295 14.13 1.73 5.03
N HIS A 296 13.42 0.61 5.20
CA HIS A 296 14.04 -0.72 5.23
C HIS A 296 14.50 -1.16 3.84
N LYS A 297 15.65 -1.86 3.79
CA LYS A 297 16.12 -2.47 2.54
C LYS A 297 15.19 -3.60 2.10
N LEU A 298 15.03 -3.72 0.79
CA LEU A 298 14.25 -4.78 0.17
C LEU A 298 15.14 -6.00 -0.15
N ASP A 299 14.66 -7.19 0.18
CA ASP A 299 15.31 -8.45 -0.18
C ASP A 299 14.84 -8.90 -1.57
N SER A 300 15.74 -8.86 -2.55
CA SER A 300 15.44 -9.20 -3.93
C SER A 300 14.89 -10.62 -4.12
N LYS A 301 15.20 -11.58 -3.24
CA LYS A 301 14.70 -12.97 -3.35
C LYS A 301 13.31 -13.13 -2.74
N LYS A 302 13.02 -12.44 -1.63
CA LYS A 302 11.73 -12.54 -0.94
C LYS A 302 10.63 -11.77 -1.65
N VAL A 303 10.98 -10.61 -2.22
CA VAL A 303 10.07 -9.69 -2.88
C VAL A 303 9.26 -10.36 -4.00
N PHE A 304 9.84 -11.27 -4.79
CA PHE A 304 9.11 -11.99 -5.84
C PHE A 304 8.03 -12.96 -5.35
N ARG A 305 8.04 -13.36 -4.06
CA ARG A 305 6.93 -14.13 -3.47
C ARG A 305 5.65 -13.29 -3.43
N LEU A 306 5.82 -11.95 -3.40
CA LEU A 306 4.75 -10.96 -3.42
C LEU A 306 3.75 -11.31 -2.32
N ASP A 307 4.30 -11.59 -1.13
CA ASP A 307 3.53 -11.89 0.06
C ASP A 307 2.91 -10.58 0.56
N VAL A 308 1.74 -10.67 1.18
CA VAL A 308 1.00 -9.52 1.69
C VAL A 308 1.67 -8.89 2.92
N ASN A 309 2.82 -9.44 3.32
CA ASN A 309 3.57 -9.04 4.50
C ASN A 309 5.02 -8.69 4.13
N ASP A 310 5.33 -8.61 2.84
CA ASP A 310 6.65 -8.18 2.38
C ASP A 310 6.85 -6.69 2.72
N GLY A 311 8.04 -6.32 3.18
CA GLY A 311 8.41 -4.92 3.46
C GLY A 311 8.33 -4.01 2.23
N LEU A 312 8.15 -4.60 1.04
CA LEU A 312 7.69 -3.91 -0.15
C LEU A 312 6.44 -3.05 0.11
N TRP A 313 5.48 -3.51 0.91
CA TRP A 313 4.18 -2.85 1.11
C TRP A 313 4.15 -1.79 2.21
N GLU A 314 5.18 -1.75 3.06
CA GLU A 314 5.33 -0.72 4.09
C GLU A 314 5.36 0.66 3.45
N GLU A 315 4.50 1.57 3.92
CA GLU A 315 4.58 2.98 3.54
C GLU A 315 5.91 3.56 4.05
N ASP A 316 6.46 4.54 3.33
CA ASP A 316 7.58 5.32 3.86
C ASP A 316 7.01 6.22 4.96
N PRO A 317 7.43 6.09 6.24
CA PRO A 317 7.04 7.06 7.27
C PRO A 317 7.41 8.45 6.74
N GLY A 318 6.63 9.49 7.03
CA GLY A 318 6.70 10.77 6.31
C GLY A 318 8.08 11.47 6.26
N LEU A 319 8.12 12.59 5.55
CA LEU A 319 9.29 13.49 5.46
C LEU A 319 9.41 14.46 6.66
N GLY A 320 8.44 14.48 7.57
CA GLY A 320 8.34 15.45 8.66
C GLY A 320 8.85 14.95 10.02
N ASP A 321 8.89 15.87 10.99
CA ASP A 321 9.02 15.62 12.44
C ASP A 321 7.75 14.92 12.98
N GLU A 322 7.27 13.88 12.30
CA GLU A 322 6.25 13.00 12.89
C GLU A 322 6.89 12.36 14.12
N ASP A 323 6.40 12.75 15.30
CA ASP A 323 6.84 12.18 16.56
C ASP A 323 6.75 10.65 16.44
N PHE A 324 7.88 9.97 16.54
CA PHE A 324 7.97 8.50 16.54
C PHE A 324 7.01 7.84 17.53
N GLN A 325 6.60 8.58 18.56
CA GLN A 325 5.60 8.16 19.55
C GLN A 325 4.19 8.04 18.97
N ASN A 326 3.87 8.76 17.88
CA ASN A 326 2.55 8.81 17.26
C ASN A 326 2.42 7.91 16.01
N LEU A 327 3.51 7.30 15.54
CA LEU A 327 3.44 6.31 14.45
C LEU A 327 2.79 5.01 14.95
N PRO A 328 1.81 4.44 14.22
CA PRO A 328 1.14 3.21 14.64
C PRO A 328 2.14 2.06 14.84
N ARG A 329 1.92 1.23 15.86
CA ARG A 329 2.86 0.17 16.22
C ARG A 329 2.93 -0.93 15.16
N TRP A 330 1.86 -1.16 14.41
CA TRP A 330 1.90 -2.05 13.23
C TRP A 330 2.92 -1.61 12.16
N MET A 331 3.41 -0.37 12.21
CA MET A 331 4.43 0.14 11.27
C MET A 331 5.85 0.09 11.85
N THR A 332 5.99 0.26 13.16
CA THR A 332 7.28 0.48 13.83
C THR A 332 7.77 -0.69 14.68
N ASP A 333 6.86 -1.53 15.18
CA ASP A 333 7.15 -2.63 16.11
C ASP A 333 7.14 -3.98 15.36
N ASP A 334 8.32 -4.60 15.23
CA ASP A 334 8.52 -5.92 14.62
C ASP A 334 7.66 -7.02 15.23
N ASN A 335 7.44 -6.96 16.55
CA ASN A 335 6.69 -7.98 17.27
C ASN A 335 5.18 -7.79 17.03
N VAL A 336 4.71 -6.56 16.93
CA VAL A 336 3.32 -6.28 16.53
C VAL A 336 3.10 -6.74 15.10
N ARG A 337 4.02 -6.42 14.17
CA ARG A 337 3.94 -6.86 12.77
C ARG A 337 3.85 -8.38 12.64
N LYS A 338 4.85 -9.10 13.17
CA LYS A 338 4.88 -10.57 13.14
C LYS A 338 3.67 -11.15 13.88
N GLY A 339 3.29 -10.56 15.01
CA GLY A 339 2.15 -10.94 15.82
C GLY A 339 0.84 -10.87 15.03
N ILE A 340 0.61 -9.80 14.25
CA ILE A 340 -0.56 -9.69 13.37
C ILE A 340 -0.59 -10.85 12.36
N LEU A 341 0.55 -11.22 11.78
CA LEU A 341 0.61 -12.31 10.80
C LEU A 341 0.23 -13.64 11.43
N PHE A 342 0.84 -13.96 12.57
CA PHE A 342 0.56 -15.18 13.30
C PHE A 342 -0.88 -15.19 13.81
N LEU A 343 -1.41 -14.05 14.25
CA LEU A 343 -2.81 -13.91 14.65
C LEU A 343 -3.76 -14.22 13.50
N LEU A 344 -3.56 -13.61 12.34
CA LEU A 344 -4.40 -13.86 11.16
C LEU A 344 -4.30 -15.32 10.71
N GLN A 345 -3.10 -15.90 10.71
CA GLN A 345 -2.91 -17.30 10.39
C GLN A 345 -3.63 -18.23 11.38
N ARG A 346 -3.51 -17.95 12.68
CA ARG A 346 -4.19 -18.70 13.74
C ARG A 346 -5.71 -18.63 13.56
N ASP A 347 -6.25 -17.44 13.35
CA ASP A 347 -7.68 -17.23 13.14
C ASP A 347 -8.17 -17.97 11.88
N ARG A 348 -7.37 -18.01 10.79
CA ARG A 348 -7.68 -18.86 9.61
C ARG A 348 -7.59 -20.35 9.88
N CYS A 349 -6.77 -20.80 10.84
CA CYS A 349 -6.74 -22.20 11.24
C CYS A 349 -7.98 -22.57 12.08
N LEU A 350 -8.47 -21.65 12.91
CA LEU A 350 -9.65 -21.90 13.74
C LEU A 350 -10.95 -21.90 12.94
N GLU A 351 -11.00 -21.13 11.84
CA GLU A 351 -12.12 -21.17 10.88
C GLU A 351 -12.18 -22.46 10.06
N GLU A 352 -11.04 -23.11 9.88
CA GLU A 352 -10.83 -24.26 9.00
C GLU A 352 -10.97 -25.58 9.74
#